data_AF-A0A844G2U9-F1
#
_entry.id   AF-A0A844G2U9-F1
#
_cell.length_a   1.000
_cell.length_b   1.000
_cell.length_c   1.000
_cell.angle_alpha   90.00
_cell.angle_beta   90.00
_cell.angle_gamma   90.00
#
_symmetry.space_group_name_H-M   'P 1'
#
loop_
_entity.id
_entity.type
_entity.pdbx_description
1 polymer ?
#
loop_
_entity_poly.entity_id
_entity_poly.type
_entity_poly.pdbx_seq_one_letter_code
_entity_poly.pdbx_strand_id
1 'polypeptide(L)'
;MGIEYKNGTYYYRFMIRGKMLRGTCTNCRTRRQAEAYEQRIKKEHVEEKVQIDKVKYLEKRLVEVQGGSIIPLSRAIDMALEKPPLSGSTPKVLAQHRHFFHDFVAYMSDTYQITTLQQVRKKHAEAYMEYVRTNGRYLHTVSYNRGGKTITYSSRVKHLSSMTQNKIHMTCKLVFSKLQEDGGLTKNPFDFTRMQLDKENREIFDSEEIQAILSGSDDFVVPIMRIALYTGLRLGDVVSLKWENVDFKNGFITKKMEKTDKTVVVPVLDYDYMQSLYAARQSDEYVLPQQMKMYTANQSGISYRVKKYLKSLGIQTTRQTAHGRNQSIKDVHSCRHTFATICAERGIPLSVVQNALGHSSQIVTEIYTAHLKKKTLAEEFKKFKLSDQKMTRHGLPNIFKMCVCLLKLKDLPRRNVQKVAYIISENLSKEDMETVFKVCGISYTPYSEHQNIPDANTSEEDFDDFMLEMPYE
;
A
#
# COMPACT_ATOMS: atom_id res chain seq x y z
N MET A 1 -55.04 23.86 19.37
CA MET A 1 -54.64 22.71 18.53
C MET A 1 -55.76 22.48 17.53
N GLY A 2 -55.44 22.16 16.29
CA GLY A 2 -56.39 22.07 15.17
C GLY A 2 -55.96 22.93 13.99
N ILE A 3 -56.90 23.14 13.07
CA ILE A 3 -56.67 23.90 11.84
C ILE A 3 -57.00 25.37 12.01
N GLU A 4 -56.08 26.21 11.56
CA GLU A 4 -56.18 27.66 11.61
C GLU A 4 -56.13 28.22 10.19
N TYR A 5 -57.04 29.13 9.83
CA TYR A 5 -57.05 29.80 8.53
C TYR A 5 -56.49 31.21 8.66
N LYS A 6 -55.37 31.50 8.01
CA LYS A 6 -54.69 32.81 8.03
C LYS A 6 -54.15 33.13 6.64
N ASN A 7 -54.34 34.37 6.18
CA ASN A 7 -53.80 34.90 4.92
C ASN A 7 -54.04 33.97 3.71
N GLY A 8 -55.25 33.45 3.53
CA GLY A 8 -55.59 32.59 2.39
C GLY A 8 -55.10 31.13 2.50
N THR A 9 -54.46 30.74 3.60
CA THR A 9 -53.85 29.42 3.77
C THR A 9 -54.33 28.75 5.06
N TYR A 10 -54.57 27.44 5.01
CA TYR A 10 -54.85 26.61 6.17
C TYR A 10 -53.54 26.11 6.79
N TYR A 11 -53.43 26.19 8.11
CA TYR A 11 -52.31 25.68 8.91
C TYR A 11 -52.81 24.58 9.83
N TYR A 12 -52.03 23.50 9.98
CA TYR A 12 -52.32 22.46 10.97
C TYR A 12 -51.40 22.63 12.18
N ARG A 13 -51.93 22.38 13.37
CA ARG A 13 -51.14 22.30 14.61
C ARG A 13 -51.71 21.25 15.56
N PHE A 14 -51.01 20.14 15.72
CA PHE A 14 -51.44 19.06 16.61
C PHE A 14 -50.26 18.43 17.34
N MET A 15 -50.54 17.71 18.43
CA MET A 15 -49.54 16.94 19.16
C MET A 15 -49.61 15.47 18.78
N ILE A 16 -48.44 14.87 18.55
CA ILE A 16 -48.27 13.42 18.52
C ILE A 16 -47.25 13.04 19.59
N ARG A 17 -47.70 12.31 20.62
CA ARG A 17 -46.86 11.76 21.71
C ARG A 17 -45.84 12.77 22.27
N GLY A 18 -46.30 13.97 22.60
CA GLY A 18 -45.50 15.02 23.25
C GLY A 18 -44.68 15.93 22.33
N LYS A 19 -44.63 15.67 21.01
CA LYS A 19 -44.04 16.59 20.03
C LYS A 19 -45.13 17.37 19.29
N MET A 20 -44.95 18.69 19.20
CA MET A 20 -45.85 19.58 18.46
C MET A 20 -45.46 19.61 16.97
N LEU A 21 -46.35 19.15 16.12
CA LEU A 21 -46.23 19.24 14.66
C LEU A 21 -47.04 20.43 14.17
N ARG A 22 -46.41 21.26 13.33
CA ARG A 22 -47.03 22.44 12.72
C ARG A 22 -46.59 22.57 11.26
N GLY A 23 -47.50 22.96 10.39
CA GLY A 23 -47.19 23.18 8.97
C GLY A 23 -48.38 23.80 8.22
N THR A 24 -48.20 23.99 6.92
CA THR A 24 -49.23 24.48 6.00
C THR A 24 -49.91 23.31 5.31
N CYS A 25 -51.24 23.36 5.18
CA CYS A 25 -52.00 22.41 4.38
C CYS A 25 -51.91 22.82 2.91
N THR A 26 -51.21 22.05 2.09
CA THR A 26 -51.09 22.32 0.65
C THR A 26 -52.39 21.96 -0.08
N ASN A 27 -52.79 22.80 -1.06
CA ASN A 27 -53.97 22.60 -1.93
C ASN A 27 -55.33 22.45 -1.22
N CYS A 28 -55.46 22.93 0.02
CA CYS A 28 -56.73 22.88 0.76
C CYS A 28 -57.52 24.18 0.55
N ARG A 29 -58.69 24.10 -0.11
CA ARG A 29 -59.60 25.25 -0.34
C ARG A 29 -60.74 25.32 0.69
N THR A 30 -61.04 24.21 1.36
CA THR A 30 -62.08 24.12 2.38
C THR A 30 -61.53 23.59 3.70
N ARG A 31 -62.17 23.96 4.81
CA ARG A 31 -61.83 23.46 6.15
C ARG A 31 -61.87 21.93 6.22
N ARG A 32 -62.83 21.30 5.55
CA ARG A 32 -62.96 19.83 5.45
C ARG A 32 -61.75 19.18 4.76
N GLN A 33 -61.21 19.81 3.71
CA GLN A 33 -59.98 19.33 3.04
C GLN A 33 -58.76 19.48 3.95
N ALA A 34 -58.67 20.59 4.70
CA ALA A 34 -57.59 20.77 5.67
C ALA A 34 -57.66 19.73 6.81
N GLU A 35 -58.86 19.38 7.29
CA GLU A 35 -59.09 18.35 8.32
C GLU A 35 -58.68 16.96 7.82
N ALA A 36 -59.01 16.62 6.58
CA ALA A 36 -58.56 15.39 5.94
C ALA A 36 -57.02 15.36 5.75
N TYR A 37 -56.41 16.50 5.40
CA TYR A 37 -54.95 16.63 5.28
C TYR A 37 -54.26 16.41 6.63
N GLU A 38 -54.76 17.03 7.70
CA GLU A 38 -54.26 16.82 9.07
C GLU A 38 -54.33 15.35 9.49
N GLN A 39 -55.46 14.68 9.23
CA GLN A 39 -55.62 13.25 9.53
C GLN A 39 -54.66 12.37 8.74
N ARG A 40 -54.40 12.71 7.46
CA ARG A 40 -53.43 11.98 6.63
C ARG A 40 -52.01 12.11 7.19
N ILE A 41 -51.55 13.33 7.51
CA ILE A 41 -50.23 13.56 8.11
C ILE A 41 -50.10 12.83 9.45
N LYS A 42 -51.16 12.82 10.28
CA LYS A 42 -51.18 12.04 11.52
C LYS A 42 -50.99 10.55 11.28
N LYS A 43 -51.69 9.99 10.29
CA LYS A 43 -51.59 8.57 9.93
C LYS A 43 -50.21 8.23 9.37
N GLU A 44 -49.68 9.03 8.46
CA GLU A 44 -48.33 8.87 7.88
C GLU A 44 -47.24 8.89 8.96
N HIS A 45 -47.27 9.84 9.90
CA HIS A 45 -46.30 9.89 11.00
C HIS A 45 -46.37 8.68 11.94
N VAL A 46 -47.58 8.14 12.17
CA VAL A 46 -47.76 6.93 12.98
C VAL A 46 -47.22 5.71 12.22
N GLU A 47 -47.53 5.59 10.93
CA GLU A 47 -47.06 4.49 10.07
C GLU A 47 -45.53 4.50 9.89
N GLU A 48 -44.93 5.66 9.62
CA GLU A 48 -43.48 5.83 9.50
C GLU A 48 -42.78 5.39 10.80
N LYS A 49 -43.32 5.80 11.96
CA LYS A 49 -42.77 5.42 13.25
C LYS A 49 -42.93 3.93 13.56
N VAL A 50 -44.09 3.34 13.25
CA VAL A 50 -44.31 1.88 13.37
C VAL A 50 -43.29 1.13 12.51
N GLN A 51 -42.98 1.64 11.32
CA GLN A 51 -41.99 1.01 10.45
C GLN A 51 -40.57 1.14 11.02
N ILE A 52 -40.20 2.31 11.56
CA ILE A 52 -38.92 2.51 12.27
C ILE A 52 -38.82 1.56 13.48
N ASP A 53 -39.88 1.43 14.27
CA ASP A 53 -39.90 0.58 15.46
C ASP A 53 -39.83 -0.91 15.09
N LYS A 54 -40.46 -1.32 13.98
CA LYS A 54 -40.32 -2.68 13.40
C LYS A 54 -38.88 -2.96 12.97
N VAL A 55 -38.24 -2.03 12.27
CA VAL A 55 -36.83 -2.18 11.85
C VAL A 55 -35.92 -2.33 13.08
N LYS A 56 -36.09 -1.49 14.10
CA LYS A 56 -35.34 -1.59 15.36
C LYS A 56 -35.57 -2.92 16.07
N TYR A 57 -36.81 -3.41 16.10
CA TYR A 57 -37.13 -4.71 16.69
C TYR A 57 -36.48 -5.87 15.92
N LEU A 58 -36.50 -5.83 14.58
CA LEU A 58 -35.84 -6.83 13.74
C LEU A 58 -34.32 -6.78 13.87
N GLU A 59 -33.71 -5.61 13.95
CA GLU A 59 -32.27 -5.46 14.22
C GLU A 59 -31.90 -6.05 15.58
N LYS A 60 -32.71 -5.80 16.62
CA LYS A 60 -32.49 -6.40 17.95
C LYS A 60 -32.60 -7.93 17.91
N ARG A 61 -33.61 -8.48 17.25
CA ARG A 61 -33.75 -9.94 17.10
C ARG A 61 -32.65 -10.56 16.25
N LEU A 62 -32.17 -9.86 15.22
CA LEU A 62 -31.06 -10.34 14.40
C LEU A 62 -29.79 -10.49 15.26
N VAL A 63 -29.53 -9.52 16.14
CA VAL A 63 -28.43 -9.57 17.11
C VAL A 63 -28.61 -10.73 18.11
N GLU A 64 -29.82 -10.92 18.65
CA GLU A 64 -30.15 -12.04 19.55
C GLU A 64 -29.99 -13.40 18.87
N VAL A 65 -30.35 -13.53 17.59
CA VAL A 65 -30.23 -14.77 16.80
C VAL A 65 -28.78 -15.06 16.42
N GLN A 66 -27.95 -14.02 16.23
CA GLN A 66 -26.56 -14.16 15.81
C GLN A 66 -25.55 -14.23 16.97
N GLY A 67 -26.02 -14.13 18.22
CA GLY A 67 -25.18 -14.24 19.42
C GLY A 67 -24.22 -13.07 19.65
N GLY A 68 -24.42 -11.94 18.94
CA GLY A 68 -23.56 -10.77 19.02
C GLY A 68 -24.00 -9.78 20.11
N SER A 69 -23.09 -8.90 20.51
CA SER A 69 -23.36 -7.76 21.39
C SER A 69 -23.41 -6.45 20.59
N ILE A 70 -24.16 -5.45 21.07
CA ILE A 70 -24.15 -4.12 20.44
C ILE A 70 -22.79 -3.47 20.69
N ILE A 71 -22.06 -3.15 19.63
CA ILE A 71 -20.70 -2.60 19.73
C ILE A 71 -20.73 -1.11 19.40
N PRO A 72 -20.37 -0.22 20.34
CA PRO A 72 -20.19 1.21 20.04
C PRO A 72 -19.04 1.42 19.04
N LEU A 73 -19.30 2.21 17.99
CA LEU A 73 -18.28 2.55 16.99
C LEU A 73 -17.06 3.23 17.62
N SER A 74 -17.25 4.04 18.65
CA SER A 74 -16.16 4.72 19.36
C SER A 74 -15.15 3.77 20.00
N ARG A 75 -15.57 2.55 20.36
CA ARG A 75 -14.74 1.52 21.01
C ARG A 75 -14.35 0.37 20.08
N ALA A 76 -14.93 0.30 18.89
CA ALA A 76 -14.71 -0.78 17.95
C ALA A 76 -13.23 -0.97 17.57
N ILE A 77 -12.48 0.12 17.36
CA ILE A 77 -11.05 -0.01 17.04
C ILE A 77 -10.24 -0.58 18.22
N ASP A 78 -10.56 -0.20 19.46
CA ASP A 78 -9.89 -0.75 20.64
C ASP A 78 -10.12 -2.25 20.75
N MET A 79 -11.38 -2.67 20.69
CA MET A 79 -11.76 -4.08 20.76
C MET A 79 -11.13 -4.91 19.63
N ALA A 80 -11.08 -4.37 18.41
CA ALA A 80 -10.44 -5.04 17.29
C ALA A 80 -8.91 -5.16 17.48
N LEU A 81 -8.27 -4.18 18.13
CA LEU A 81 -6.83 -4.22 18.38
C LEU A 81 -6.45 -5.07 19.60
N GLU A 82 -7.37 -5.28 20.55
CA GLU A 82 -7.20 -6.22 21.68
C GLU A 82 -7.20 -7.68 21.20
N LYS A 83 -7.93 -7.98 20.12
CA LYS A 83 -7.88 -9.31 19.50
C LYS A 83 -6.48 -9.62 18.95
N PRO A 84 -6.02 -10.89 19.00
CA PRO A 84 -4.71 -11.29 18.51
C PRO A 84 -4.42 -10.66 17.14
N PRO A 85 -3.27 -9.99 16.97
CA PRO A 85 -2.92 -9.39 15.70
C PRO A 85 -2.57 -10.51 14.70
N LEU A 86 -3.02 -10.37 13.45
CA LEU A 86 -2.62 -11.27 12.36
C LEU A 86 -1.10 -11.17 12.06
N SER A 87 -0.43 -10.07 12.45
CA SER A 87 1.04 -9.98 12.50
C SER A 87 1.51 -8.82 13.41
N GLY A 88 2.74 -8.90 13.91
CA GLY A 88 3.39 -7.95 14.83
C GLY A 88 3.39 -6.49 14.36
N SER A 89 2.28 -5.79 14.62
CA SER A 89 2.07 -4.40 14.22
C SER A 89 2.79 -3.45 15.16
N THR A 90 3.57 -2.52 14.62
CA THR A 90 4.30 -1.54 15.44
C THR A 90 3.36 -0.52 16.10
N PRO A 91 3.72 0.08 17.25
CA PRO A 91 2.89 1.10 17.92
C PRO A 91 2.47 2.25 17.00
N LYS A 92 3.37 2.64 16.09
CA LYS A 92 3.10 3.67 15.06
C LYS A 92 1.99 3.26 14.09
N VAL A 93 1.97 1.99 13.67
CA VAL A 93 0.92 1.46 12.78
C VAL A 93 -0.42 1.39 13.52
N LEU A 94 -0.41 0.95 14.78
CA LEU A 94 -1.61 0.91 15.62
C LEU A 94 -2.21 2.31 15.83
N ALA A 95 -1.37 3.31 16.12
CA ALA A 95 -1.80 4.71 16.21
C ALA A 95 -2.40 5.20 14.89
N GLN A 96 -1.80 4.84 13.75
CA GLN A 96 -2.34 5.18 12.43
C GLN A 96 -3.71 4.54 12.17
N HIS A 97 -3.90 3.26 12.52
CA HIS A 97 -5.21 2.60 12.41
C HIS A 97 -6.26 3.30 13.28
N ARG A 98 -5.91 3.69 14.51
CA ARG A 98 -6.78 4.46 15.39
C ARG A 98 -7.22 5.77 14.76
N HIS A 99 -6.27 6.55 14.25
CA HIS A 99 -6.59 7.82 13.59
C HIS A 99 -7.51 7.64 12.38
N PHE A 100 -7.23 6.69 11.49
CA PHE A 100 -8.08 6.45 10.33
C PHE A 100 -9.48 5.97 10.71
N PHE A 101 -9.60 5.12 11.71
CA PHE A 101 -10.91 4.65 12.14
C PHE A 101 -11.69 5.74 12.89
N HIS A 102 -11.05 6.58 13.69
CA HIS A 102 -11.71 7.70 14.35
C HIS A 102 -12.25 8.74 13.36
N ASP A 103 -11.53 9.01 12.26
CA ASP A 103 -12.06 9.86 11.17
C ASP A 103 -13.37 9.27 10.59
N PHE A 104 -13.43 7.96 10.41
CA PHE A 104 -14.63 7.24 9.97
C PHE A 104 -15.77 7.36 11.00
N VAL A 105 -15.48 7.14 12.29
CA VAL A 105 -16.48 7.25 13.36
C VAL A 105 -17.07 8.66 13.43
N ALA A 106 -16.23 9.68 13.34
CA ALA A 106 -16.68 11.07 13.31
C ALA A 106 -17.59 11.34 12.11
N TYR A 107 -17.21 10.91 10.91
CA TYR A 107 -18.05 11.06 9.72
C TYR A 107 -19.42 10.38 9.86
N MET A 108 -19.44 9.16 10.42
CA MET A 108 -20.68 8.40 10.65
C MET A 108 -21.61 9.07 11.66
N SER A 109 -21.04 9.60 12.74
CA SER A 109 -21.79 10.34 13.77
C SER A 109 -22.36 11.63 13.21
N ASP A 110 -21.54 12.44 12.54
CA ASP A 110 -21.92 13.79 12.10
C ASP A 110 -22.90 13.74 10.92
N THR A 111 -22.69 12.80 9.98
CA THR A 111 -23.49 12.73 8.74
C THR A 111 -24.77 11.90 8.92
N TYR A 112 -24.71 10.80 9.66
CA TYR A 112 -25.80 9.81 9.73
C TYR A 112 -26.31 9.53 11.15
N GLN A 113 -25.73 10.17 12.17
CA GLN A 113 -26.03 9.90 13.59
C GLN A 113 -25.89 8.41 13.96
N ILE A 114 -24.97 7.72 13.28
CA ILE A 114 -24.68 6.31 13.52
C ILE A 114 -23.61 6.20 14.60
N THR A 115 -23.92 5.44 15.66
CA THR A 115 -23.04 5.30 16.84
C THR A 115 -22.65 3.86 17.12
N THR A 116 -23.29 2.89 16.46
CA THR A 116 -23.05 1.45 16.66
C THR A 116 -22.60 0.78 15.38
N LEU A 117 -21.82 -0.30 15.53
CA LEU A 117 -21.22 -1.03 14.43
C LEU A 117 -22.29 -1.67 13.53
N GLN A 118 -23.37 -2.16 14.15
CA GLN A 118 -24.51 -2.83 13.50
C GLN A 118 -25.33 -1.90 12.61
N GLN A 119 -25.30 -0.59 12.83
CA GLN A 119 -26.04 0.39 12.02
C GLN A 119 -25.31 0.73 10.71
N VAL A 120 -24.03 0.39 10.59
CA VAL A 120 -23.25 0.66 9.39
C VAL A 120 -23.70 -0.29 8.27
N ARG A 121 -23.97 0.29 7.09
CA ARG A 121 -24.39 -0.43 5.88
C ARG A 121 -23.37 -0.13 4.78
N LYS A 122 -23.34 -0.98 3.75
CA LYS A 122 -22.43 -0.81 2.59
C LYS A 122 -22.51 0.59 1.98
N LYS A 123 -23.73 1.13 1.80
CA LYS A 123 -23.94 2.51 1.30
C LYS A 123 -23.25 3.59 2.13
N HIS A 124 -23.15 3.43 3.46
CA HIS A 124 -22.48 4.40 4.32
C HIS A 124 -20.96 4.30 4.16
N ALA A 125 -20.43 3.07 4.04
CA ALA A 125 -19.00 2.84 3.82
C ALA A 125 -18.55 3.36 2.44
N GLU A 126 -19.35 3.15 1.39
CA GLU A 126 -19.09 3.70 0.05
C GLU A 126 -19.13 5.23 0.06
N ALA A 127 -20.14 5.83 0.70
CA ALA A 127 -20.25 7.29 0.84
C ALA A 127 -19.05 7.89 1.59
N TYR A 128 -18.57 7.23 2.65
CA TYR A 128 -17.36 7.65 3.35
C TYR A 128 -16.12 7.57 2.45
N MET A 129 -15.94 6.47 1.71
CA MET A 129 -14.80 6.36 0.81
C MET A 129 -14.86 7.39 -0.33
N GLU A 130 -16.06 7.75 -0.80
CA GLU A 130 -16.27 8.81 -1.77
C GLU A 130 -15.93 10.20 -1.20
N TYR A 131 -16.34 10.46 0.04
CA TYR A 131 -15.91 11.65 0.77
C TYR A 131 -14.39 11.71 0.86
N VAL A 132 -13.73 10.60 1.22
CA VAL A 132 -12.28 10.51 1.37
C VAL A 132 -11.53 10.77 0.06
N ARG A 133 -12.09 10.34 -1.08
CA ARG A 133 -11.55 10.62 -2.41
C ARG A 133 -11.59 12.11 -2.73
N THR A 134 -12.73 12.74 -2.49
CA THR A 134 -13.00 14.12 -2.92
C THR A 134 -12.41 15.17 -1.96
N ASN A 135 -12.47 14.91 -0.65
CA ASN A 135 -12.18 15.89 0.39
C ASN A 135 -10.94 15.53 1.24
N GLY A 136 -10.43 14.31 1.13
CA GLY A 136 -9.34 13.82 1.96
C GLY A 136 -9.82 13.32 3.33
N ARG A 137 -9.03 13.55 4.40
CA ARG A 137 -9.34 13.02 5.74
C ARG A 137 -10.47 13.81 6.40
N TYR A 138 -11.42 13.09 7.00
CA TYR A 138 -12.44 13.67 7.87
C TYR A 138 -11.84 13.96 9.24
N LEU A 139 -11.21 15.13 9.40
CA LEU A 139 -10.67 15.55 10.70
C LEU A 139 -11.79 16.17 11.54
N HIS A 140 -12.15 15.52 12.65
CA HIS A 140 -13.06 16.10 13.64
C HIS A 140 -12.44 17.40 14.18
N THR A 141 -13.11 18.52 13.93
CA THR A 141 -12.63 19.84 14.35
C THR A 141 -12.85 19.97 15.86
N VAL A 142 -11.77 19.93 16.64
CA VAL A 142 -11.85 20.35 18.05
C VAL A 142 -11.71 21.87 18.08
N SER A 143 -12.84 22.55 18.21
CA SER A 143 -12.89 23.99 18.46
C SER A 143 -12.63 24.23 19.95
N TYR A 144 -11.47 24.75 20.31
CA TYR A 144 -11.25 25.28 21.66
C TYR A 144 -11.17 26.82 21.60
N ASN A 145 -11.95 27.46 22.47
CA ASN A 145 -11.90 28.90 22.66
C ASN A 145 -10.65 29.25 23.47
N ARG A 146 -9.62 29.81 22.83
CA ARG A 146 -8.47 30.39 23.52
C ARG A 146 -8.49 31.89 23.26
N GLY A 147 -8.89 32.67 24.27
CA GLY A 147 -8.88 34.14 24.20
C GLY A 147 -9.82 34.75 23.13
N GLY A 148 -11.03 34.20 22.96
CA GLY A 148 -12.04 34.76 22.04
C GLY A 148 -11.82 34.49 20.54
N LYS A 149 -10.81 33.68 20.18
CA LYS A 149 -10.62 33.18 18.80
C LYS A 149 -10.82 31.66 18.76
N THR A 150 -11.77 31.22 17.93
CA THR A 150 -11.93 29.82 17.57
C THR A 150 -10.81 29.41 16.62
N ILE A 151 -9.87 28.58 17.08
CA ILE A 151 -8.84 28.02 16.20
C ILE A 151 -9.37 26.71 15.62
N THR A 152 -9.78 26.76 14.36
CA THR A 152 -10.24 25.60 13.58
C THR A 152 -9.06 24.99 12.82
N TYR A 153 -8.64 23.78 13.20
CA TYR A 153 -7.71 22.98 12.39
C TYR A 153 -8.51 22.09 11.44
N SER A 154 -8.93 22.61 10.30
CA SER A 154 -9.43 21.78 9.20
C SER A 154 -8.25 21.15 8.45
N SER A 155 -8.45 19.92 7.95
CA SER A 155 -7.48 19.23 7.10
C SER A 155 -7.08 20.11 5.91
N ARG A 156 -5.82 20.54 5.87
CA ARG A 156 -5.25 21.27 4.71
C ARG A 156 -4.99 20.36 3.51
N VAL A 157 -5.27 19.06 3.61
CA VAL A 157 -4.92 18.06 2.60
C VAL A 157 -6.17 17.70 1.79
N LYS A 158 -6.47 18.51 0.76
CA LYS A 158 -7.63 18.30 -0.14
C LYS A 158 -7.59 16.98 -0.90
N HIS A 159 -6.40 16.42 -1.10
CA HIS A 159 -6.24 15.16 -1.81
C HIS A 159 -5.35 14.22 -0.99
N LEU A 160 -5.76 12.96 -0.84
CA LEU A 160 -4.92 11.86 -0.32
C LEU A 160 -4.36 11.00 -1.45
N SER A 161 -3.22 10.34 -1.24
CA SER A 161 -2.69 9.37 -2.22
C SER A 161 -3.58 8.13 -2.26
N SER A 162 -3.69 7.47 -3.43
CA SER A 162 -4.50 6.26 -3.59
C SER A 162 -4.09 5.16 -2.59
N MET A 163 -2.80 5.06 -2.29
CA MET A 163 -2.27 4.20 -1.23
C MET A 163 -2.82 4.54 0.15
N THR A 164 -2.89 5.83 0.51
CA THR A 164 -3.42 6.26 1.81
C THR A 164 -4.92 6.00 1.92
N GLN A 165 -5.67 6.26 0.84
CA GLN A 165 -7.09 5.95 0.77
C GLN A 165 -7.34 4.44 0.90
N ASN A 166 -6.54 3.61 0.22
CA ASN A 166 -6.59 2.16 0.39
C ASN A 166 -6.22 1.72 1.81
N LYS A 167 -5.29 2.40 2.50
CA LYS A 167 -5.02 2.13 3.93
C LYS A 167 -6.21 2.45 4.83
N ILE A 168 -6.92 3.54 4.58
CA ILE A 168 -8.15 3.89 5.32
C ILE A 168 -9.20 2.81 5.11
N HIS A 169 -9.45 2.42 3.85
CA HIS A 169 -10.36 1.31 3.51
C HIS A 169 -9.96 0.03 4.23
N MET A 170 -8.70 -0.39 4.13
CA MET A 170 -8.20 -1.62 4.77
C MET A 170 -8.29 -1.57 6.29
N THR A 171 -8.08 -0.40 6.90
CA THR A 171 -8.24 -0.22 8.35
C THR A 171 -9.70 -0.45 8.76
N CYS A 172 -10.64 0.15 8.04
CA CYS A 172 -12.06 -0.04 8.33
C CYS A 172 -12.47 -1.49 8.08
N LYS A 173 -12.08 -2.07 6.94
CA LYS A 173 -12.33 -3.49 6.62
C LYS A 173 -11.82 -4.40 7.72
N LEU A 174 -10.59 -4.18 8.22
CA LEU A 174 -10.00 -4.95 9.31
C LEU A 174 -10.85 -4.90 10.59
N VAL A 175 -11.30 -3.71 11.02
CA VAL A 175 -12.12 -3.57 12.23
C VAL A 175 -13.43 -4.34 12.11
N PHE A 176 -14.14 -4.14 11.00
CA PHE A 176 -15.41 -4.82 10.76
C PHE A 176 -15.26 -6.34 10.61
N SER A 177 -14.16 -6.82 10.02
CA SER A 177 -13.87 -8.26 9.93
C SER A 177 -13.55 -8.85 11.30
N LYS A 178 -12.75 -8.18 12.13
CA LYS A 178 -12.39 -8.68 13.47
C LYS A 178 -13.58 -8.72 14.44
N LEU A 179 -14.55 -7.83 14.27
CA LEU A 179 -15.73 -7.72 15.13
C LEU A 179 -16.99 -8.30 14.46
N GLN A 180 -16.83 -9.06 13.37
CA GLN A 180 -17.96 -9.60 12.63
C GLN A 180 -18.79 -10.56 13.48
N GLU A 181 -18.15 -11.51 14.14
CA GLU A 181 -18.78 -12.48 15.04
C GLU A 181 -19.31 -11.78 16.31
N ASP A 182 -18.45 -11.04 17.02
CA ASP A 182 -18.82 -10.34 18.26
C ASP A 182 -19.99 -9.37 18.09
N GLY A 183 -20.08 -8.74 16.92
CA GLY A 183 -21.11 -7.76 16.59
C GLY A 183 -22.36 -8.36 15.99
N GLY A 184 -22.41 -9.66 15.71
CA GLY A 184 -23.51 -10.30 14.99
C GLY A 184 -23.71 -9.65 13.62
N LEU A 185 -22.65 -9.59 12.81
CA LEU A 185 -22.70 -9.03 11.47
C LEU A 185 -22.73 -10.14 10.42
N THR A 186 -23.69 -10.09 9.51
CA THR A 186 -23.77 -11.02 8.38
C THR A 186 -22.71 -10.75 7.32
N LYS A 187 -22.39 -9.48 7.07
CA LYS A 187 -21.45 -9.06 6.02
C LYS A 187 -20.66 -7.85 6.48
N ASN A 188 -19.41 -7.76 6.04
CA ASN A 188 -18.58 -6.60 6.27
C ASN A 188 -18.98 -5.47 5.29
N PRO A 189 -19.36 -4.27 5.79
CA PRO A 189 -19.78 -3.15 4.93
C PRO A 189 -18.65 -2.58 4.06
N PHE A 190 -17.39 -2.85 4.41
CA PHE A 190 -16.19 -2.48 3.64
C PHE A 190 -15.73 -3.56 2.67
N ASP A 191 -16.53 -4.63 2.47
CA ASP A 191 -16.22 -5.67 1.50
C ASP A 191 -16.63 -5.26 0.07
N PHE A 192 -15.89 -4.30 -0.46
CA PHE A 192 -15.98 -3.83 -1.84
C PHE A 192 -14.57 -3.55 -2.39
N THR A 193 -14.49 -3.37 -3.71
CA THR A 193 -13.23 -3.23 -4.42
C THR A 193 -12.49 -1.95 -3.99
N ARG A 194 -11.21 -2.11 -3.66
CA ARG A 194 -10.30 -0.99 -3.37
C ARG A 194 -9.93 -0.26 -4.66
N MET A 195 -9.36 0.93 -4.55
CA MET A 195 -8.82 1.58 -5.74
C MET A 195 -7.66 0.79 -6.32
N GLN A 196 -7.61 0.75 -7.65
CA GLN A 196 -6.43 0.33 -8.37
C GLN A 196 -5.30 1.31 -8.07
N LEU A 197 -4.12 0.76 -7.85
CA LEU A 197 -2.91 1.53 -7.61
C LEU A 197 -2.08 1.42 -8.88
N ASP A 198 -1.78 2.56 -9.49
CA ASP A 198 -0.66 2.62 -10.41
C ASP A 198 0.60 2.29 -9.59
N LYS A 199 1.32 1.24 -9.99
CA LYS A 199 2.55 0.84 -9.30
C LYS A 199 3.60 1.93 -9.52
N GLU A 200 3.76 2.76 -8.51
CA GLU A 200 4.79 3.79 -8.43
C GLU A 200 6.17 3.13 -8.28
N ASN A 201 6.91 2.99 -9.38
CA ASN A 201 8.24 2.38 -9.35
C ASN A 201 9.30 3.41 -8.95
N ARG A 202 10.17 3.01 -8.00
CA ARG A 202 11.43 3.71 -7.76
C ARG A 202 12.35 3.48 -8.95
N GLU A 203 13.09 4.51 -9.30
CA GLU A 203 14.15 4.41 -10.32
C GLU A 203 15.42 3.84 -9.70
N ILE A 204 16.21 3.13 -10.51
CA ILE A 204 17.55 2.69 -10.16
C ILE A 204 18.57 3.82 -10.35
N PHE A 205 19.67 3.76 -9.61
CA PHE A 205 20.88 4.52 -9.91
C PHE A 205 21.61 3.90 -11.10
N ASP A 206 22.04 4.73 -12.06
CA ASP A 206 22.91 4.32 -13.16
C ASP A 206 24.40 4.30 -12.74
N SER A 207 25.29 3.80 -13.60
CA SER A 207 26.71 3.64 -13.26
C SER A 207 27.39 4.97 -12.93
N GLU A 208 27.03 6.06 -13.63
CA GLU A 208 27.60 7.39 -13.40
C GLU A 208 27.13 7.96 -12.07
N GLU A 209 25.84 7.81 -11.76
CA GLU A 209 25.25 8.20 -10.48
C GLU A 209 25.84 7.41 -9.32
N ILE A 210 26.06 6.11 -9.48
CA ILE A 210 26.72 5.28 -8.46
C ILE A 210 28.13 5.80 -8.18
N GLN A 211 28.91 6.08 -9.24
CA GLN A 211 30.26 6.64 -9.08
C GLN A 211 30.22 8.01 -8.39
N ALA A 212 29.30 8.90 -8.78
CA ALA A 212 29.13 10.20 -8.14
C ALA A 212 28.75 10.09 -6.66
N ILE A 213 27.87 9.13 -6.31
CA ILE A 213 27.46 8.86 -4.92
C ILE A 213 28.62 8.31 -4.09
N LEU A 214 29.44 7.41 -4.65
CA LEU A 214 30.52 6.76 -3.90
C LEU A 214 31.78 7.61 -3.80
N SER A 215 31.99 8.56 -4.72
CA SER A 215 33.15 9.47 -4.74
C SER A 215 32.94 10.75 -3.91
N GLY A 216 31.72 11.02 -3.44
CA GLY A 216 31.48 12.21 -2.64
C GLY A 216 32.10 12.14 -1.24
N SER A 217 32.19 13.31 -0.60
CA SER A 217 32.86 13.50 0.70
C SER A 217 31.92 13.60 1.91
N ASP A 218 30.63 13.27 1.76
CA ASP A 218 29.70 13.32 2.89
C ASP A 218 29.85 12.07 3.78
N ASP A 219 30.63 12.22 4.85
CA ASP A 219 30.93 11.17 5.83
C ASP A 219 29.70 10.56 6.52
N PHE A 220 28.52 11.22 6.41
CA PHE A 220 27.29 10.70 6.99
C PHE A 220 26.47 9.89 5.98
N VAL A 221 26.30 10.41 4.77
CA VAL A 221 25.42 9.85 3.73
C VAL A 221 26.12 8.77 2.92
N VAL A 222 27.39 8.96 2.56
CA VAL A 222 28.13 8.02 1.69
C VAL A 222 28.21 6.63 2.31
N PRO A 223 28.52 6.44 3.62
CA PRO A 223 28.51 5.11 4.23
C PRO A 223 27.15 4.39 4.16
N ILE A 224 26.05 5.14 4.34
CA ILE A 224 24.69 4.58 4.22
C ILE A 224 24.46 4.07 2.80
N MET A 225 24.74 4.90 1.80
CA MET A 225 24.49 4.59 0.40
C MET A 225 25.38 3.44 -0.08
N ARG A 226 26.65 3.44 0.32
CA ARG A 226 27.63 2.40 -0.01
C ARG A 226 27.20 1.05 0.54
N ILE A 227 26.92 0.95 1.84
CA ILE A 227 26.44 -0.31 2.44
C ILE A 227 25.11 -0.74 1.80
N ALA A 228 24.17 0.18 1.55
CA ALA A 228 22.90 -0.15 0.91
C ALA A 228 23.06 -0.67 -0.53
N LEU A 229 23.98 -0.12 -1.32
CA LEU A 229 24.26 -0.55 -2.70
C LEU A 229 24.92 -1.93 -2.76
N TYR A 230 25.78 -2.26 -1.80
CA TYR A 230 26.48 -3.54 -1.75
C TYR A 230 25.72 -4.66 -1.02
N THR A 231 24.68 -4.34 -0.25
CA THR A 231 23.94 -5.35 0.55
C THR A 231 22.46 -5.46 0.18
N GLY A 232 21.88 -4.44 -0.46
CA GLY A 232 20.44 -4.37 -0.72
C GLY A 232 19.57 -4.27 0.55
N LEU A 233 20.16 -4.04 1.72
CA LEU A 233 19.43 -3.87 2.98
C LEU A 233 18.57 -2.60 2.96
N ARG A 234 17.50 -2.58 3.77
CA ARG A 234 16.67 -1.37 3.91
C ARG A 234 17.39 -0.37 4.80
N LEU A 235 17.06 0.91 4.68
CA LEU A 235 17.70 1.99 5.46
C LEU A 235 17.79 1.67 6.96
N GLY A 236 16.69 1.23 7.58
CA GLY A 236 16.68 0.87 9.01
C GLY A 236 17.67 -0.24 9.34
N ASP A 237 17.71 -1.28 8.51
CA ASP A 237 18.61 -2.43 8.70
C ASP A 237 20.08 -2.08 8.44
N VAL A 238 20.36 -1.11 7.56
CA VAL A 238 21.71 -0.56 7.32
C VAL A 238 22.22 0.22 8.53
N VAL A 239 21.40 1.14 9.06
CA VAL A 239 21.85 2.01 10.17
C VAL A 239 21.90 1.27 11.51
N SER A 240 21.08 0.23 11.70
CA SER A 240 21.12 -0.61 12.91
C SER A 240 22.03 -1.83 12.77
N LEU A 241 22.87 -1.88 11.74
CA LEU A 241 23.84 -2.96 11.57
C LEU A 241 24.92 -2.87 12.66
N LYS A 242 25.16 -3.98 13.35
CA LYS A 242 26.17 -4.09 14.41
C LYS A 242 27.37 -4.91 13.95
N TRP A 243 28.52 -4.71 14.57
CA TRP A 243 29.72 -5.49 14.26
C TRP A 243 29.57 -6.99 14.58
N GLU A 244 28.76 -7.36 15.57
CA GLU A 244 28.40 -8.75 15.86
C GLU A 244 27.67 -9.45 14.69
N ASN A 245 27.08 -8.68 13.78
CA ASN A 245 26.41 -9.21 12.59
C ASN A 245 27.39 -9.49 11.45
N VAL A 246 28.63 -8.99 11.53
CA VAL A 246 29.63 -9.05 10.46
C VAL A 246 30.67 -10.12 10.78
N ASP A 247 30.62 -11.21 10.03
CA ASP A 247 31.59 -12.29 10.10
C ASP A 247 32.64 -12.09 9.01
N PHE A 248 33.72 -11.39 9.34
CA PHE A 248 34.85 -11.16 8.43
C PHE A 248 35.57 -12.45 8.05
N LYS A 249 35.59 -13.45 8.93
CA LYS A 249 36.27 -14.72 8.67
C LYS A 249 35.58 -15.51 7.56
N ASN A 250 34.25 -15.55 7.59
CA ASN A 250 33.46 -16.25 6.57
C ASN A 250 32.98 -15.32 5.45
N GLY A 251 33.10 -14.00 5.59
CA GLY A 251 32.72 -13.00 4.59
C GLY A 251 31.20 -12.78 4.48
N PHE A 252 30.45 -12.85 5.60
CA PHE A 252 29.00 -12.69 5.60
C PHE A 252 28.50 -11.69 6.64
N ILE A 253 27.38 -11.06 6.31
CA ILE A 253 26.57 -10.24 7.22
C ILE A 253 25.28 -11.01 7.50
N THR A 254 24.97 -11.25 8.78
CA THR A 254 23.72 -11.88 9.21
C THR A 254 22.88 -10.86 9.97
N LYS A 255 21.77 -10.41 9.38
CA LYS A 255 20.93 -9.35 9.95
C LYS A 255 19.50 -9.83 10.18
N LYS A 256 19.02 -9.69 11.41
CA LYS A 256 17.58 -9.79 11.71
C LYS A 256 16.90 -8.48 11.29
N MET A 257 15.97 -8.57 10.35
CA MET A 257 15.34 -7.41 9.73
C MET A 257 14.31 -6.78 10.66
N GLU A 258 14.41 -5.47 10.93
CA GLU A 258 13.54 -4.77 11.90
C GLU A 258 12.06 -4.84 11.53
N LYS A 259 11.75 -4.76 10.23
CA LYS A 259 10.37 -4.65 9.75
C LYS A 259 9.65 -6.00 9.67
N THR A 260 10.38 -7.07 9.37
CA THR A 260 9.80 -8.37 9.00
C THR A 260 10.17 -9.49 9.96
N ASP A 261 11.04 -9.21 10.94
CA ASP A 261 11.61 -10.16 11.92
C ASP A 261 12.34 -11.38 11.31
N LYS A 262 12.49 -11.42 9.99
CA LYS A 262 13.24 -12.45 9.25
C LYS A 262 14.74 -12.18 9.34
N THR A 263 15.52 -13.25 9.47
CA THR A 263 16.98 -13.18 9.34
C THR A 263 17.39 -13.29 7.87
N VAL A 264 18.19 -12.35 7.40
CA VAL A 264 18.82 -12.38 6.07
C VAL A 264 20.32 -12.59 6.21
N VAL A 265 20.90 -13.30 5.25
CA VAL A 265 22.34 -13.49 5.13
C VAL A 265 22.78 -12.91 3.79
N VAL A 266 23.71 -11.97 3.83
CA VAL A 266 24.28 -11.34 2.63
C VAL A 266 25.80 -11.40 2.69
N PRO A 267 26.50 -11.65 1.57
CA PRO A 267 27.96 -11.63 1.57
C PRO A 267 28.50 -10.20 1.78
N VAL A 268 29.69 -10.08 2.36
CA VAL A 268 30.43 -8.82 2.46
C VAL A 268 31.07 -8.54 1.10
N LEU A 269 30.37 -7.79 0.25
CA LEU A 269 30.84 -7.50 -1.12
C LEU A 269 31.88 -6.38 -1.20
N ASP A 270 31.92 -5.49 -0.21
CA ASP A 270 32.89 -4.39 -0.12
C ASP A 270 33.77 -4.58 1.13
N TYR A 271 34.61 -5.62 1.07
CA TYR A 271 35.38 -6.10 2.22
C TYR A 271 36.35 -5.06 2.77
N ASP A 272 37.14 -4.43 1.89
CA ASP A 272 38.15 -3.44 2.28
C ASP A 272 37.52 -2.23 2.97
N TYR A 273 36.36 -1.79 2.47
CA TYR A 273 35.62 -0.70 3.11
C TYR A 273 35.10 -1.09 4.49
N MET A 274 34.47 -2.25 4.61
CA MET A 274 33.97 -2.73 5.90
C MET A 274 35.11 -2.94 6.90
N GLN A 275 36.29 -3.39 6.44
CA GLN A 275 37.47 -3.54 7.28
C GLN A 275 38.04 -2.19 7.71
N SER A 276 38.05 -1.17 6.85
CA SER A 276 38.50 0.18 7.23
C SER A 276 37.57 0.82 8.26
N LEU A 277 36.26 0.67 8.12
CA LEU A 277 35.28 1.07 9.14
C LEU A 277 35.49 0.32 10.46
N TYR A 278 35.78 -0.99 10.40
CA TYR A 278 36.07 -1.78 11.59
C TYR A 278 37.34 -1.27 12.28
N ALA A 279 38.40 -0.98 11.54
CA ALA A 279 39.67 -0.47 12.09
C ALA A 279 39.51 0.94 12.73
N ALA A 280 38.67 1.80 12.15
CA ALA A 280 38.43 3.15 12.62
C ALA A 280 37.44 3.25 13.82
N ARG A 281 36.81 2.15 14.23
CA ARG A 281 35.75 2.16 15.26
C ARG A 281 36.30 2.56 16.64
N GLN A 282 35.59 3.43 17.36
CA GLN A 282 35.96 3.84 18.71
C GLN A 282 35.31 2.95 19.77
N SER A 283 35.39 1.62 19.57
CA SER A 283 34.65 0.61 20.34
C SER A 283 33.11 0.69 20.22
N ASP A 284 32.60 1.40 19.22
CA ASP A 284 31.16 1.44 18.93
C ASP A 284 30.63 0.05 18.57
N GLU A 285 29.41 -0.26 19.05
CA GLU A 285 28.70 -1.50 18.73
C GLU A 285 28.19 -1.52 17.28
N TYR A 286 27.77 -0.35 16.79
CA TYR A 286 27.17 -0.18 15.47
C TYR A 286 28.24 0.09 14.41
N VAL A 287 27.99 -0.38 13.19
CA VAL A 287 28.82 -0.04 12.01
C VAL A 287 28.72 1.46 11.71
N LEU A 288 27.54 2.05 11.91
CA LEU A 288 27.24 3.46 11.63
C LEU A 288 26.66 4.17 12.87
N PRO A 289 27.48 4.46 13.91
CA PRO A 289 26.99 4.93 15.21
C PRO A 289 26.30 6.31 15.15
N GLN A 290 26.84 7.24 14.35
CA GLN A 290 26.25 8.58 14.20
C GLN A 290 24.87 8.53 13.52
N GLN A 291 24.75 7.67 12.51
CA GLN A 291 23.53 7.45 11.74
C GLN A 291 22.48 6.75 12.61
N MET A 292 22.88 5.76 13.41
CA MET A 292 22.00 5.08 14.35
C MET A 292 21.45 6.06 15.41
N LYS A 293 22.31 6.91 15.98
CA LYS A 293 21.88 7.96 16.92
C LYS A 293 20.82 8.88 16.30
N MET A 294 21.02 9.28 15.03
CA MET A 294 20.04 10.09 14.31
C MET A 294 18.78 9.29 13.99
N TYR A 295 18.86 8.00 13.68
CA TYR A 295 17.71 7.17 13.36
C TYR A 295 16.75 7.04 14.55
N THR A 296 17.29 6.85 15.75
CA THR A 296 16.51 6.80 17.00
C THR A 296 15.84 8.14 17.32
N ALA A 297 16.54 9.26 17.10
CA ALA A 297 16.00 10.59 17.41
C ALA A 297 15.06 11.15 16.32
N ASN A 298 15.41 10.96 15.05
CA ASN A 298 14.71 11.50 13.89
C ASN A 298 14.99 10.66 12.62
N GLN A 299 14.28 9.54 12.49
CA GLN A 299 14.31 8.68 11.31
C GLN A 299 14.10 9.44 9.99
N SER A 300 13.19 10.43 9.95
CA SER A 300 12.93 11.22 8.73
C SER A 300 14.08 12.13 8.33
N GLY A 301 14.91 12.54 9.28
CA GLY A 301 16.05 13.42 9.03
C GLY A 301 17.13 12.76 8.17
N ILE A 302 17.32 11.45 8.29
CA ILE A 302 18.26 10.71 7.43
C ILE A 302 17.79 10.74 5.97
N SER A 303 16.53 10.41 5.72
CA SER A 303 15.96 10.47 4.37
C SER A 303 16.04 11.87 3.75
N TYR A 304 15.91 12.92 4.57
CA TYR A 304 16.11 14.30 4.12
C TYR A 304 17.56 14.58 3.73
N ARG A 305 18.54 14.19 4.58
CA ARG A 305 19.98 14.35 4.28
C ARG A 305 20.39 13.62 3.00
N VAL A 306 19.94 12.38 2.83
CA VAL A 306 20.20 11.60 1.60
C VAL A 306 19.65 12.32 0.38
N LYS A 307 18.41 12.81 0.43
CA LYS A 307 17.84 13.56 -0.71
C LYS A 307 18.57 14.86 -1.00
N LYS A 308 19.04 15.56 0.04
CA LYS A 308 19.84 16.78 -0.12
C LYS A 308 21.17 16.48 -0.79
N TYR A 309 21.85 15.42 -0.36
CA TYR A 309 23.11 14.95 -0.93
C TYR A 309 22.96 14.51 -2.40
N LEU A 310 21.93 13.71 -2.72
CA LEU A 310 21.65 13.32 -4.11
C LEU A 310 21.38 14.54 -5.00
N LYS A 311 20.63 15.54 -4.50
CA LYS A 311 20.41 16.79 -5.24
C LYS A 311 21.69 17.59 -5.47
N SER A 312 22.63 17.62 -4.52
CA SER A 312 23.92 18.30 -4.72
C SER A 312 24.80 17.61 -5.78
N LEU A 313 24.56 16.34 -6.07
CA LEU A 313 25.21 15.60 -7.16
C LEU A 313 24.48 15.76 -8.51
N GLY A 314 23.45 16.60 -8.59
CA GLY A 314 22.63 16.75 -9.80
C GLY A 314 21.63 15.62 -10.04
N ILE A 315 21.47 14.69 -9.08
CA ILE A 315 20.58 13.54 -9.22
C ILE A 315 19.14 13.95 -8.91
N GLN A 316 18.25 13.71 -9.87
CA GLN A 316 16.83 13.98 -9.69
C GLN A 316 16.21 12.99 -8.68
N THR A 317 15.74 13.52 -7.54
CA THR A 317 15.16 12.70 -6.46
C THR A 317 13.64 12.70 -6.45
N THR A 318 13.01 13.67 -7.12
CA THR A 318 11.56 13.81 -7.15
C THR A 318 11.02 14.15 -8.54
N ARG A 319 9.85 13.60 -8.87
CA ARG A 319 9.07 13.91 -10.08
C ARG A 319 7.69 14.40 -9.69
N GLN A 320 7.18 15.42 -10.37
CA GLN A 320 5.81 15.86 -10.15
C GLN A 320 4.84 14.93 -10.89
N THR A 321 3.85 14.40 -10.18
CA THR A 321 2.77 13.59 -10.74
C THR A 321 1.73 14.48 -11.41
N ALA A 322 0.89 13.91 -12.28
CA ALA A 322 -0.24 14.58 -12.91
C ALA A 322 -1.18 15.31 -11.92
N HIS A 323 -1.23 14.82 -10.67
CA HIS A 323 -2.03 15.38 -9.59
C HIS A 323 -1.28 16.45 -8.76
N GLY A 324 -0.21 17.02 -9.30
CA GLY A 324 0.57 18.10 -8.66
C GLY A 324 1.43 17.68 -7.47
N ARG A 325 1.48 16.39 -7.12
CA ARG A 325 2.30 15.89 -5.99
C ARG A 325 3.72 15.56 -6.39
N ASN A 326 4.67 15.83 -5.51
CA ASN A 326 6.05 15.38 -5.64
C ASN A 326 6.21 13.92 -5.20
N GLN A 327 6.48 13.05 -6.16
CA GLN A 327 6.81 11.66 -5.95
C GLN A 327 8.31 11.50 -5.73
N SER A 328 8.70 10.65 -4.78
CA SER A 328 10.09 10.24 -4.57
C SER A 328 10.47 9.20 -5.63
N ILE A 329 11.39 9.54 -6.54
CA ILE A 329 11.85 8.61 -7.58
C ILE A 329 13.18 7.94 -7.20
N LYS A 330 14.09 8.68 -6.56
CA LYS A 330 15.40 8.19 -6.08
C LYS A 330 15.63 8.51 -4.61
N ASP A 331 15.89 7.47 -3.82
CA ASP A 331 16.20 7.53 -2.39
C ASP A 331 17.00 6.28 -1.96
N VAL A 332 17.20 6.04 -0.66
CA VAL A 332 17.94 4.84 -0.17
C VAL A 332 17.28 3.53 -0.64
N HIS A 333 15.97 3.51 -0.86
CA HIS A 333 15.30 2.32 -1.39
C HIS A 333 15.70 2.04 -2.85
N SER A 334 16.09 3.07 -3.60
CA SER A 334 16.66 2.91 -4.94
C SER A 334 17.97 2.14 -4.91
N CYS A 335 18.79 2.24 -3.85
CA CYS A 335 20.01 1.41 -3.72
C CYS A 335 19.68 -0.08 -3.73
N ARG A 336 18.58 -0.45 -3.06
CA ARG A 336 18.11 -1.83 -3.03
C ARG A 336 17.58 -2.31 -4.38
N HIS A 337 16.86 -1.44 -5.10
CA HIS A 337 16.44 -1.75 -6.47
C HIS A 337 17.64 -1.89 -7.40
N THR A 338 18.62 -0.97 -7.32
CA THR A 338 19.88 -1.06 -8.05
C THR A 338 20.61 -2.36 -7.74
N PHE A 339 20.77 -2.74 -6.47
CA PHE A 339 21.38 -4.01 -6.08
C PHE A 339 20.65 -5.21 -6.73
N ALA A 340 19.32 -5.25 -6.65
CA ALA A 340 18.53 -6.34 -7.22
C ALA A 340 18.67 -6.40 -8.76
N THR A 341 18.65 -5.25 -9.42
CA THR A 341 18.82 -5.14 -10.87
C THR A 341 20.21 -5.61 -11.29
N ILE A 342 21.28 -5.15 -10.63
CA ILE A 342 22.65 -5.59 -10.92
C ILE A 342 22.78 -7.10 -10.70
N CYS A 343 22.19 -7.65 -9.64
CA CYS A 343 22.20 -9.10 -9.44
C CYS A 343 21.53 -9.85 -10.59
N ALA A 344 20.38 -9.36 -11.06
CA ALA A 344 19.64 -9.96 -12.17
C ALA A 344 20.43 -9.88 -13.48
N GLU A 345 21.01 -8.72 -13.80
CA GLU A 345 21.88 -8.51 -14.98
C GLU A 345 23.10 -9.43 -14.97
N ARG A 346 23.65 -9.72 -13.79
CA ARG A 346 24.78 -10.64 -13.61
C ARG A 346 24.38 -12.11 -13.57
N GLY A 347 23.11 -12.43 -13.82
CA GLY A 347 22.59 -13.80 -13.85
C GLY A 347 22.61 -14.48 -12.48
N ILE A 348 22.55 -13.73 -11.38
CA ILE A 348 22.37 -14.30 -10.04
C ILE A 348 20.92 -14.80 -9.93
N PRO A 349 20.68 -16.06 -9.54
CA PRO A 349 19.34 -16.63 -9.49
C PRO A 349 18.38 -15.77 -8.64
N LEU A 350 17.16 -15.55 -9.14
CA LEU A 350 16.17 -14.70 -8.47
C LEU A 350 15.87 -15.17 -7.03
N SER A 351 15.85 -16.47 -6.79
CA SER A 351 15.66 -17.05 -5.45
C SER A 351 16.77 -16.65 -4.48
N VAL A 352 18.02 -16.56 -4.95
CA VAL A 352 19.18 -16.10 -4.18
C VAL A 352 19.04 -14.62 -3.85
N VAL A 353 18.67 -13.79 -4.83
CA VAL A 353 18.44 -12.35 -4.62
C VAL A 353 17.28 -12.10 -3.66
N GLN A 354 16.16 -12.81 -3.80
CA GLN A 354 15.00 -12.69 -2.92
C GLN A 354 15.33 -13.06 -1.47
N ASN A 355 16.18 -14.07 -1.27
CA ASN A 355 16.65 -14.48 0.06
C ASN A 355 17.52 -13.39 0.69
N ALA A 356 18.54 -12.90 -0.03
CA ALA A 356 19.41 -11.81 0.42
C ALA A 356 18.61 -10.55 0.78
N LEU A 357 17.54 -10.27 0.04
CA LEU A 357 16.66 -9.13 0.27
C LEU A 357 15.61 -9.38 1.38
N GLY A 358 15.35 -10.63 1.79
CA GLY A 358 14.34 -10.96 2.79
C GLY A 358 12.90 -10.68 2.32
N HIS A 359 12.56 -11.06 1.09
CA HIS A 359 11.20 -10.96 0.57
C HIS A 359 10.26 -12.03 1.16
N SER A 360 8.96 -11.73 1.21
CA SER A 360 7.93 -12.54 1.88
C SER A 360 6.97 -13.26 0.94
N SER A 361 7.15 -13.20 -0.39
CA SER A 361 6.28 -13.97 -1.29
C SER A 361 6.57 -15.46 -1.14
N GLN A 362 5.57 -16.18 -0.63
CA GLN A 362 5.65 -17.53 -0.09
C GLN A 362 6.05 -18.61 -1.11
N ILE A 363 5.84 -18.36 -2.41
CA ILE A 363 5.87 -19.43 -3.43
C ILE A 363 7.29 -19.83 -3.88
N VAL A 364 8.30 -18.96 -3.74
CA VAL A 364 9.66 -19.24 -4.27
C VAL A 364 10.72 -19.37 -3.16
N THR A 365 10.44 -18.84 -1.97
CA THR A 365 11.44 -18.72 -0.92
C THR A 365 11.59 -20.01 -0.10
N GLU A 366 10.53 -20.75 0.18
CA GLU A 366 10.58 -21.94 1.07
C GLU A 366 11.31 -23.14 0.44
N ILE A 367 11.18 -23.38 -0.87
CA ILE A 367 11.80 -24.53 -1.55
C ILE A 367 13.33 -24.34 -1.70
N TYR A 368 13.81 -23.11 -1.86
CA TYR A 368 15.24 -22.82 -2.09
C TYR A 368 16.03 -22.41 -0.83
N THR A 369 15.36 -21.85 0.19
CA THR A 369 16.02 -21.37 1.43
C THR A 369 16.67 -22.47 2.26
N ALA A 370 16.08 -23.66 2.32
CA ALA A 370 16.59 -24.76 3.12
C ALA A 370 17.87 -25.41 2.55
N HIS A 371 18.15 -25.20 1.25
CA HIS A 371 19.21 -25.91 0.52
C HIS A 371 20.34 -25.03 -0.01
N LEU A 372 20.19 -23.70 -0.02
CA LEU A 372 21.28 -22.79 -0.39
C LEU A 372 22.32 -22.73 0.74
N LYS A 373 23.39 -23.52 0.60
CA LYS A 373 24.56 -23.44 1.48
C LYS A 373 25.19 -22.06 1.35
N LYS A 374 25.69 -21.48 2.46
CA LYS A 374 26.42 -20.19 2.47
C LYS A 374 27.52 -20.13 1.40
N LYS A 375 28.18 -21.27 1.11
CA LYS A 375 29.20 -21.38 0.05
C LYS A 375 28.63 -21.08 -1.34
N THR A 376 27.48 -21.67 -1.70
CA THR A 376 26.78 -21.42 -2.97
C THR A 376 26.33 -19.97 -3.07
N LEU A 377 25.89 -19.38 -1.96
CA LEU A 377 25.54 -17.95 -1.89
C LEU A 377 26.75 -17.08 -2.24
N ALA A 378 27.90 -17.29 -1.59
CA ALA A 378 29.11 -16.52 -1.88
C ALA A 378 29.61 -16.71 -3.32
N GLU A 379 29.53 -17.93 -3.87
CA GLU A 379 29.93 -18.23 -5.25
C GLU A 379 29.09 -17.46 -6.28
N GLU A 380 27.76 -17.43 -6.12
CA GLU A 380 26.87 -16.68 -7.00
C GLU A 380 27.15 -15.17 -6.93
N PHE A 381 27.38 -14.65 -5.73
CA PHE A 381 27.63 -13.23 -5.52
C PHE A 381 29.03 -12.77 -5.94
N LYS A 382 29.98 -13.65 -6.26
CA LYS A 382 31.24 -13.26 -6.94
C LYS A 382 31.00 -12.60 -8.31
N LYS A 383 29.83 -12.85 -8.92
CA LYS A 383 29.42 -12.22 -10.19
C LYS A 383 29.03 -10.75 -10.01
N PHE A 384 28.75 -10.32 -8.78
CA PHE A 384 28.35 -8.95 -8.49
C PHE A 384 29.54 -8.00 -8.63
N LYS A 385 29.39 -6.97 -9.46
CA LYS A 385 30.32 -5.83 -9.57
C LYS A 385 29.52 -4.57 -9.86
N LEU A 386 29.79 -3.49 -9.13
CA LEU A 386 29.16 -2.18 -9.36
C LEU A 386 29.67 -1.49 -10.63
N SER A 387 30.91 -1.77 -11.03
CA SER A 387 31.56 -1.16 -12.19
C SER A 387 32.00 -2.24 -13.17
N ASP A 388 31.17 -2.49 -14.18
CA ASP A 388 31.57 -2.94 -15.53
C ASP A 388 30.32 -2.83 -16.44
N GLN A 389 30.46 -2.05 -17.53
CA GLN A 389 29.49 -1.77 -18.62
C GLN A 389 28.28 -0.83 -18.34
N LYS A 390 27.90 -0.10 -19.39
CA LYS A 390 26.88 0.96 -19.44
C LYS A 390 25.52 0.43 -18.98
N MET A 391 25.04 0.89 -17.82
CA MET A 391 23.67 0.65 -17.36
C MET A 391 22.70 1.44 -18.26
N THR A 392 22.07 0.77 -19.24
CA THR A 392 21.18 1.44 -20.21
C THR A 392 19.83 1.74 -19.58
N ARG A 393 19.44 3.02 -19.59
CA ARG A 393 18.23 3.54 -18.92
C ARG A 393 16.89 2.97 -19.44
N HIS A 394 16.86 2.21 -20.54
CA HIS A 394 15.62 1.96 -21.31
C HIS A 394 15.25 0.51 -21.67
N GLY A 395 15.95 -0.53 -21.20
CA GLY A 395 15.65 -1.92 -21.60
C GLY A 395 14.83 -2.78 -20.62
N LEU A 396 14.98 -2.58 -19.31
CA LEU A 396 14.51 -3.55 -18.31
C LEU A 396 13.00 -3.59 -18.00
N PRO A 397 12.18 -2.53 -18.15
CA PRO A 397 10.74 -2.64 -17.88
C PRO A 397 10.04 -3.65 -18.80
N ASN A 398 10.50 -3.80 -20.04
CA ASN A 398 9.98 -4.77 -21.00
C ASN A 398 10.57 -6.16 -20.78
N ILE A 399 11.88 -6.27 -20.55
CA ILE A 399 12.55 -7.55 -20.28
C ILE A 399 12.00 -8.21 -19.00
N PHE A 400 11.80 -7.46 -17.92
CA PHE A 400 11.27 -8.01 -16.67
C PHE A 400 9.81 -8.45 -16.80
N LYS A 401 8.96 -7.69 -17.51
CA LYS A 401 7.58 -8.08 -17.83
C LYS A 401 7.56 -9.35 -18.71
N MET A 402 8.44 -9.43 -19.71
CA MET A 402 8.55 -10.58 -20.60
C MET A 402 9.09 -11.83 -19.89
N CYS A 403 10.07 -11.70 -19.00
CA CYS A 403 10.53 -12.81 -18.16
C CYS A 403 9.41 -13.31 -17.23
N VAL A 404 8.58 -12.42 -16.68
CA VAL A 404 7.41 -12.81 -15.87
C VAL A 404 6.36 -13.54 -16.74
N CYS A 405 6.12 -13.10 -17.97
CA CYS A 405 5.28 -13.84 -18.92
C CYS A 405 5.88 -15.22 -19.22
N LEU A 406 7.13 -15.31 -19.66
CA LEU A 406 7.78 -16.58 -20.00
C LEU A 406 7.83 -17.58 -18.83
N LEU A 407 8.00 -17.09 -17.60
CA LEU A 407 7.96 -17.93 -16.39
C LEU A 407 6.55 -18.45 -16.06
N LYS A 408 5.49 -17.71 -16.39
CA LYS A 408 4.09 -18.17 -16.29
C LYS A 408 3.66 -19.12 -17.42
N LEU A 409 4.42 -19.16 -18.52
CA LEU A 409 4.10 -19.96 -19.71
C LEU A 409 4.78 -21.35 -19.73
N LYS A 410 5.46 -21.76 -18.64
CA LYS A 410 6.15 -23.07 -18.56
C LYS A 410 5.23 -24.29 -18.71
N ASP A 411 3.93 -24.11 -18.52
CA ASP A 411 2.93 -25.19 -18.59
C ASP A 411 2.11 -25.22 -19.90
N LEU A 412 2.45 -24.40 -20.91
CA LEU A 412 1.76 -24.39 -22.20
C LEU A 412 2.40 -25.31 -23.25
N PRO A 413 1.61 -25.82 -24.22
CA PRO A 413 2.13 -26.62 -25.32
C PRO A 413 3.21 -25.87 -26.12
N ARG A 414 4.23 -26.60 -26.61
CA ARG A 414 5.39 -26.06 -27.37
C ARG A 414 5.03 -25.03 -28.46
N ARG A 415 3.87 -25.20 -29.11
CA ARG A 415 3.38 -24.32 -30.18
C ARG A 415 3.06 -22.89 -29.71
N ASN A 416 2.62 -22.72 -28.47
CA ASN A 416 2.29 -21.41 -27.89
C ASN A 416 3.55 -20.69 -27.39
N VAL A 417 4.52 -21.45 -26.86
CA VAL A 417 5.85 -20.92 -26.50
C VAL A 417 6.58 -20.37 -27.74
N GLN A 418 6.46 -21.05 -28.89
CA GLN A 418 7.04 -20.60 -30.16
C GLN A 418 6.40 -19.31 -30.69
N LYS A 419 5.08 -19.14 -30.58
CA LYS A 419 4.38 -17.90 -30.97
C LYS A 419 4.81 -16.70 -30.11
N VAL A 420 4.90 -16.90 -28.79
CA VAL A 420 5.36 -15.85 -27.87
C VAL A 420 6.83 -15.51 -28.13
N ALA A 421 7.68 -16.50 -28.43
CA ALA A 421 9.07 -16.27 -28.81
C ALA A 421 9.22 -15.47 -30.11
N TYR A 422 8.35 -15.68 -31.10
CA TYR A 422 8.33 -14.92 -32.35
C TYR A 422 7.98 -13.44 -32.10
N ILE A 423 6.95 -13.15 -31.31
CA ILE A 423 6.54 -11.78 -30.96
C ILE A 423 7.63 -11.05 -30.15
N ILE A 424 8.33 -11.78 -29.28
CA ILE A 424 9.50 -11.29 -28.55
C ILE A 424 10.64 -10.93 -29.53
N SER A 425 10.80 -11.70 -30.61
CA SER A 425 11.89 -11.53 -31.57
C SER A 425 11.78 -10.33 -32.51
N GLU A 426 10.57 -9.81 -32.74
CA GLU A 426 10.38 -8.57 -33.52
C GLU A 426 10.67 -7.31 -32.70
N ASN A 427 10.70 -7.40 -31.36
CA ASN A 427 10.78 -6.24 -30.46
C ASN A 427 12.08 -6.13 -29.66
N LEU A 428 13.00 -7.09 -29.80
CA LEU A 428 14.25 -7.16 -29.02
C LEU A 428 15.44 -7.46 -29.92
N SER A 429 16.60 -6.95 -29.54
CA SER A 429 17.86 -7.34 -30.18
C SER A 429 18.13 -8.83 -29.93
N LYS A 430 18.91 -9.47 -30.81
CA LYS A 430 19.30 -10.88 -30.66
C LYS A 430 19.99 -11.17 -29.32
N GLU A 431 20.77 -10.21 -28.83
CA GLU A 431 21.51 -10.27 -27.58
C GLU A 431 20.59 -10.20 -26.35
N ASP A 432 19.54 -9.36 -26.42
CA ASP A 432 18.52 -9.27 -25.37
C ASP A 432 17.62 -10.52 -25.32
N MET A 433 17.28 -11.08 -26.48
CA MET A 433 16.54 -12.35 -26.57
C MET A 433 17.30 -13.50 -25.92
N GLU A 434 18.57 -13.70 -26.29
CA GLU A 434 19.41 -14.75 -25.71
C GLU A 434 19.50 -14.60 -24.19
N THR A 435 19.58 -13.36 -23.70
CA THR A 435 19.57 -13.05 -22.26
C THR A 435 18.24 -13.44 -21.60
N VAL A 436 17.09 -13.08 -22.19
CA VAL A 436 15.75 -13.40 -21.68
C VAL A 436 15.52 -14.92 -21.60
N PHE A 437 15.82 -15.66 -22.67
CA PHE A 437 15.62 -17.12 -22.71
C PHE A 437 16.58 -17.85 -21.76
N LYS A 438 17.82 -17.38 -21.65
CA LYS A 438 18.80 -17.89 -20.68
C LYS A 438 18.37 -17.66 -19.24
N VAL A 439 17.83 -16.47 -18.91
CA VAL A 439 17.30 -16.14 -17.58
C VAL A 439 16.09 -17.01 -17.22
N CYS A 440 15.24 -17.34 -18.19
CA CYS A 440 14.05 -18.17 -17.97
C CYS A 440 14.33 -19.68 -17.95
N GLY A 441 15.54 -20.11 -18.36
CA GLY A 441 15.92 -21.53 -18.45
C GLY A 441 15.17 -22.28 -19.56
N ILE A 442 14.83 -21.58 -20.65
CA ILE A 442 14.11 -22.14 -21.80
C ILE A 442 15.09 -22.29 -22.95
N SER A 443 15.15 -23.48 -23.57
CA SER A 443 15.97 -23.70 -24.76
C SER A 443 15.32 -23.04 -25.98
N TYR A 444 15.97 -22.03 -26.55
CA TYR A 444 15.58 -21.42 -27.82
C TYR A 444 16.55 -21.87 -28.93
N THR A 445 16.00 -22.39 -30.02
CA THR A 445 16.72 -22.54 -31.29
C THR A 445 16.27 -21.40 -32.20
N PRO A 446 17.17 -20.53 -32.66
CA PRO A 446 16.84 -19.49 -33.62
C PRO A 446 16.23 -20.10 -34.87
N TYR A 447 15.15 -19.49 -35.38
CA TYR A 447 14.67 -19.82 -36.72
C TYR A 447 15.80 -19.53 -37.72
N SER A 448 16.32 -20.57 -38.37
CA SER A 448 17.05 -20.41 -39.63
C SER A 448 16.06 -19.94 -40.69
N GLU A 449 16.48 -19.03 -41.56
CA GLU A 449 15.68 -18.26 -42.54
C GLU A 449 14.77 -19.05 -43.52
N HIS A 450 14.63 -20.37 -43.38
CA HIS A 450 13.83 -21.21 -44.27
C HIS A 450 13.05 -22.31 -43.53
N GLN A 451 12.08 -21.96 -42.67
CA GLN A 451 10.96 -22.86 -42.35
C GLN A 451 9.64 -22.09 -42.21
N ASN A 452 8.63 -22.56 -42.95
CA ASN A 452 7.30 -21.96 -43.14
C ASN A 452 6.67 -21.40 -41.85
N ILE A 453 6.37 -20.10 -41.90
CA ILE A 453 5.52 -19.38 -40.94
C ILE A 453 4.09 -19.93 -41.09
N PRO A 454 3.43 -20.38 -40.01
CA PRO A 454 1.98 -20.59 -40.07
C PRO A 454 1.30 -19.22 -40.10
N ASP A 455 0.52 -18.95 -41.16
CA ASP A 455 -0.25 -17.72 -41.38
C ASP A 455 -0.77 -17.11 -40.07
N ALA A 456 -0.20 -15.95 -39.70
CA ALA A 456 -0.61 -15.16 -38.56
C ALA A 456 -1.07 -13.79 -39.06
N ASN A 457 -2.29 -13.75 -39.63
CA ASN A 457 -3.08 -12.53 -39.68
C ASN A 457 -3.64 -12.28 -38.28
N THR A 458 -2.81 -11.77 -37.37
CA THR A 458 -3.25 -11.29 -36.05
C THR A 458 -2.58 -9.96 -35.79
N SER A 459 -3.39 -8.90 -35.71
CA SER A 459 -2.97 -7.52 -35.48
C SER A 459 -2.50 -7.32 -34.03
N GLU A 460 -1.84 -6.20 -33.72
CA GLU A 460 -1.46 -5.80 -32.36
C GLU A 460 -2.65 -5.88 -31.35
N GLU A 461 -3.89 -5.74 -31.83
CA GLU A 461 -5.10 -5.86 -31.01
C GLU A 461 -5.30 -7.26 -30.41
N ASP A 462 -4.91 -8.33 -31.11
CA ASP A 462 -5.05 -9.70 -30.61
C ASP A 462 -4.08 -10.03 -29.46
N PHE A 463 -2.96 -9.28 -29.35
CA PHE A 463 -1.99 -9.45 -28.27
C PHE A 463 -2.47 -8.82 -26.97
N ASP A 464 -3.14 -7.67 -27.05
CA ASP A 464 -3.73 -7.00 -25.89
C ASP A 464 -4.94 -7.77 -25.34
N ASP A 465 -5.77 -8.35 -26.22
CA ASP A 465 -6.86 -9.24 -25.80
C ASP A 465 -6.34 -10.55 -25.19
N PHE A 466 -5.27 -11.13 -25.72
CA PHE A 466 -4.62 -12.31 -25.12
C PHE A 466 -4.03 -12.02 -23.73
N MET A 467 -3.53 -10.80 -23.50
CA MET A 467 -3.03 -10.35 -22.20
C MET A 467 -4.15 -10.06 -21.19
N LEU A 468 -5.37 -9.75 -21.65
CA LEU A 468 -6.56 -9.55 -20.83
C LEU A 468 -7.20 -10.86 -20.36
N GLU A 469 -7.07 -11.95 -21.13
CA GLU A 469 -7.64 -13.26 -20.78
C GLU A 469 -6.80 -14.10 -19.79
N MET A 470 -5.57 -13.69 -19.47
CA MET A 470 -4.72 -14.44 -18.52
C MET A 470 -5.15 -14.24 -17.06
N PRO A 471 -5.39 -15.31 -16.29
CA PRO A 471 -5.76 -15.20 -14.87
C PRO A 471 -4.65 -14.51 -14.06
N TYR A 472 -5.08 -13.51 -13.29
CA TYR A 472 -4.25 -12.49 -12.65
C TYR A 472 -3.47 -12.96 -11.41
N GLU A 473 -3.45 -14.27 -11.11
CA GLU A 473 -2.86 -14.83 -9.87
C GLU A 473 -1.33 -14.88 -9.89
#